data_AF-A0A8R2M5I1-F1
#
_entry.id   AF-A0A8R2M5I1-F1
#
_cell.length_a   1.000
_cell.length_b   1.000
_cell.length_c   1.000
_cell.angle_alpha   90.00
_cell.angle_beta   90.00
_cell.angle_gamma   90.00
#
_symmetry.space_group_name_H-M   'P 1'
#
loop_
_entity.id
_entity.type
_entity.pdbx_description
1 polymer ?
#
loop_
_entity_poly.entity_id
_entity_poly.type
_entity_poly.pdbx_seq_one_letter_code
_entity_poly.pdbx_strand_id
1 'polypeptide(L)'
;MKLLVVFAMCMLAASAGVVELSADTSNQDLEEKLYNSILTGDYDSAVRQSLEYESQGKGSIIQNVVNNLIIDKRRNTMEYCYKLWVGNGQEIVRKYFPLNFRLIMAGNYVKIIYRNYNLALKLGSTTNPSNERIAYGDGVDKHTELVSWKFITLWENNRVYFKIHNTKYNQYLKMSTTTCNCNSRDRVVYGGNSADSTREQWFFQPAKYENDVLFFIYNRQFNDALELGTIVNASGDRKAVGHDGEVAGLPDIYSWFITPF
;
A
#
# COMPACT_ATOMS: atom_id res chain seq x y z
N MET A 1 9.39 93.53 18.83
CA MET A 1 9.35 92.16 19.38
C MET A 1 8.04 91.51 18.95
N LYS A 2 8.08 90.60 17.97
CA LYS A 2 6.93 89.77 17.58
C LYS A 2 7.41 88.32 17.70
N LEU A 3 6.87 87.59 18.68
CA LEU A 3 7.12 86.17 18.86
C LEU A 3 6.05 85.42 18.06
N LEU A 4 6.47 84.67 17.04
CA LEU A 4 5.63 83.76 16.27
C LEU A 4 5.93 82.35 16.78
N VAL A 5 4.96 81.76 17.47
CA VAL A 5 5.03 80.37 17.97
C VAL A 5 4.59 79.46 16.83
N VAL A 6 5.52 78.65 16.32
CA VAL A 6 5.22 77.60 15.33
C VAL A 6 4.96 76.30 16.10
N PHE A 7 3.70 75.85 16.12
CA PHE A 7 3.34 74.51 16.58
C PHE A 7 3.67 73.50 15.47
N ALA A 8 4.72 72.71 15.67
CA ALA A 8 5.00 71.54 14.84
C ALA A 8 4.05 70.40 15.24
N MET A 9 3.05 70.12 14.40
CA MET A 9 2.26 68.87 14.50
C MET A 9 3.10 67.71 13.97
N CYS A 10 3.60 66.87 14.87
CA CYS A 10 4.09 65.54 14.53
C CYS A 10 2.88 64.66 14.18
N MET A 11 2.63 64.43 12.89
CA MET A 11 1.78 63.32 12.44
C MET A 11 2.52 62.00 12.68
N LEU A 12 2.14 61.27 13.72
CA LEU A 12 2.47 59.87 13.90
C LEU A 12 1.72 59.07 12.82
N ALA A 13 2.43 58.73 11.74
CA ALA A 13 2.00 57.69 10.82
C ALA A 13 2.08 56.35 11.56
N ALA A 14 0.96 55.88 12.10
CA ALA A 14 0.83 54.50 12.54
C ALA A 14 0.88 53.63 11.27
N SER A 15 2.03 53.03 10.98
CA SER A 15 2.10 51.91 10.05
C SER A 15 1.31 50.76 10.67
N ALA A 16 0.04 50.66 10.28
CA ALA A 16 -0.73 49.43 10.43
C ALA A 16 0.02 48.36 9.66
N GLY A 17 0.87 47.62 10.37
CA GLY A 17 1.38 46.36 9.89
C GLY A 17 0.17 45.51 9.57
N VAL A 18 -0.04 45.27 8.28
CA VAL A 18 -0.94 44.21 7.83
C VAL A 18 -0.28 42.94 8.33
N VAL A 19 -0.64 42.52 9.54
CA VAL A 19 -0.53 41.13 9.93
C VAL A 19 -1.47 40.43 8.96
N GLU A 20 -0.93 39.83 7.90
CA GLU A 20 -1.65 38.77 7.19
C GLU A 20 -1.98 37.73 8.25
N LEU A 21 -3.21 37.81 8.80
CA LEU A 21 -3.85 36.66 9.38
C LEU A 21 -3.97 35.65 8.25
N SER A 22 -2.96 34.80 8.10
CA SER A 22 -3.13 33.52 7.43
C SER A 22 -4.35 32.89 8.10
N ALA A 23 -5.49 32.88 7.41
CA ALA A 23 -6.70 32.26 7.92
C ALA A 23 -6.31 30.85 8.37
N ASP A 24 -6.46 30.58 9.67
CA ASP A 24 -6.09 29.32 10.29
C ASP A 24 -6.93 28.25 9.58
N THR A 25 -6.31 27.57 8.62
CA THR A 25 -7.03 26.65 7.73
C THR A 25 -7.51 25.50 8.59
N SER A 26 -8.81 25.19 8.52
CA SER A 26 -9.39 24.19 9.42
C SER A 26 -8.74 22.83 9.18
N ASN A 27 -8.70 21.97 10.21
CA ASN A 27 -8.17 20.61 10.04
C ASN A 27 -8.93 19.83 8.94
N GLN A 28 -10.23 20.12 8.74
CA GLN A 28 -11.04 19.48 7.69
C GLN A 28 -10.56 19.88 6.29
N ASP A 29 -10.29 21.16 6.05
CA ASP A 29 -9.79 21.63 4.76
C ASP A 29 -8.37 21.07 4.47
N LEU A 30 -7.54 20.92 5.51
CA LEU A 30 -6.22 20.30 5.41
C LEU A 30 -6.31 18.79 5.13
N GLU A 31 -7.25 18.09 5.75
CA GLU A 31 -7.55 16.67 5.47
C GLU A 31 -7.98 16.48 4.01
N GLU A 32 -8.92 17.31 3.52
CA GLU A 32 -9.37 17.26 2.13
C GLU A 32 -8.22 17.52 1.16
N LYS A 33 -7.39 18.55 1.42
CA LYS A 33 -6.24 18.89 0.58
C LYS A 33 -5.22 17.75 0.51
N LEU A 34 -4.91 17.12 1.65
CA LEU A 34 -4.00 15.98 1.71
C LEU A 34 -4.58 14.76 0.98
N TYR A 35 -5.85 14.42 1.23
CA TYR A 35 -6.55 13.33 0.54
C TYR A 35 -6.53 13.53 -0.98
N ASN A 36 -6.86 14.75 -1.45
CA ASN A 36 -6.86 15.09 -2.87
C ASN A 36 -5.47 15.00 -3.51
N SER A 37 -4.42 15.43 -2.81
CA SER A 37 -3.02 15.30 -3.28
C SER A 37 -2.65 13.83 -3.50
N ILE A 38 -3.08 12.94 -2.60
CA ILE A 38 -2.86 11.50 -2.71
C ILE A 38 -3.68 10.92 -3.88
N LEU A 39 -4.91 11.42 -4.07
CA LEU A 39 -5.83 10.97 -5.11
C LEU A 39 -5.31 11.25 -6.53
N THR A 40 -4.76 12.45 -6.73
CA THR A 40 -4.24 12.92 -8.02
C THR A 40 -2.83 12.39 -8.31
N GLY A 41 -2.20 11.73 -7.33
CA GLY A 41 -0.85 11.18 -7.44
C GLY A 41 0.25 12.22 -7.28
N ASP A 42 -0.06 13.40 -6.73
CA ASP A 42 0.93 14.39 -6.30
C ASP A 42 1.51 14.00 -4.93
N TYR A 43 2.27 12.90 -4.93
CA TYR A 43 2.80 12.32 -3.70
C TYR A 43 3.90 13.17 -3.07
N ASP A 44 4.62 13.97 -3.85
CA ASP A 44 5.64 14.87 -3.31
C ASP A 44 4.98 15.98 -2.48
N SER A 45 3.86 16.53 -2.95
CA SER A 45 3.05 17.46 -2.16
C SER A 45 2.41 16.78 -0.95
N ALA A 46 1.89 15.56 -1.09
CA ALA A 46 1.31 14.81 0.02
C ALA A 46 2.33 14.54 1.14
N VAL A 47 3.57 14.15 0.79
CA VAL A 47 4.66 13.93 1.76
C VAL A 47 5.02 15.25 2.46
N ARG A 48 5.20 16.35 1.72
CA ARG A 48 5.52 17.66 2.31
C ARG A 48 4.45 18.11 3.31
N GLN A 49 3.17 18.02 2.93
CA GLN A 49 2.04 18.36 3.80
C GLN A 49 2.04 17.50 5.08
N SER A 50 2.28 16.20 4.94
CA SER A 50 2.31 15.27 6.08
C SER A 50 3.43 15.58 7.06
N LEU A 51 4.63 15.86 6.57
CA LEU A 51 5.76 16.26 7.40
C LEU A 51 5.48 17.57 8.13
N GLU A 52 4.87 18.54 7.45
CA GLU A 52 4.46 19.81 8.02
C GLU A 52 3.41 19.63 9.13
N TYR A 53 2.34 18.88 8.87
CA TYR A 53 1.28 18.65 9.86
C TYR A 53 1.80 17.90 11.09
N GLU A 54 2.68 16.91 10.91
CA GLU A 54 3.31 16.22 12.04
C GLU A 54 4.15 17.20 12.88
N SER A 55 4.96 18.06 12.23
CA SER A 55 5.80 19.04 12.94
C SER A 55 5.01 20.09 13.72
N GLN A 56 3.77 20.37 13.29
CA GLN A 56 2.84 21.29 13.95
C GLN A 56 1.99 20.60 15.03
N GLY A 57 2.21 19.31 15.30
CA GLY A 57 1.39 18.54 16.24
C GLY A 57 -0.01 18.19 15.71
N LYS A 58 -0.27 18.37 14.41
CA LYS A 58 -1.55 18.12 13.73
C LYS A 58 -1.61 16.73 13.08
N GLY A 59 -0.91 15.75 13.66
CA GLY A 59 -0.82 14.39 13.11
C GLY A 59 -2.15 13.63 13.01
N SER A 60 -3.20 14.06 13.72
CA SER A 60 -4.55 13.52 13.57
C SER A 60 -5.12 13.67 12.16
N ILE A 61 -4.71 14.72 11.42
CA ILE A 61 -5.07 14.92 10.00
C ILE A 61 -4.59 13.71 9.18
N ILE A 62 -3.36 13.27 9.41
CA ILE A 62 -2.76 12.14 8.71
C ILE A 62 -3.50 10.85 9.06
N GLN A 63 -3.80 10.64 10.33
CA GLN A 63 -4.58 9.49 10.80
C GLN A 63 -5.95 9.39 10.11
N ASN A 64 -6.68 10.51 10.05
CA ASN A 64 -8.00 10.55 9.44
C ASN A 64 -7.95 10.29 7.93
N VAL A 65 -6.99 10.89 7.23
CA VAL A 65 -6.80 10.65 5.80
C VAL A 65 -6.43 9.19 5.51
N VAL A 66 -5.53 8.58 6.28
CA VAL A 66 -5.18 7.15 6.13
C VAL A 66 -6.40 6.26 6.35
N ASN A 67 -7.19 6.53 7.39
CA ASN A 67 -8.42 5.78 7.67
C ASN A 67 -9.41 5.88 6.50
N ASN A 68 -9.65 7.09 5.99
CA ASN A 68 -10.58 7.31 4.87
C ASN A 68 -10.09 6.64 3.59
N LEU A 69 -8.80 6.75 3.26
CA LEU A 69 -8.23 6.07 2.08
C LEU A 69 -8.40 4.55 2.12
N ILE A 70 -8.29 3.93 3.30
CA ILE A 70 -8.49 2.49 3.51
C ILE A 70 -9.99 2.13 3.43
N ILE A 71 -10.87 2.95 4.01
CA ILE A 71 -12.33 2.78 3.93
C ILE A 71 -12.80 2.83 2.47
N ASP A 72 -12.29 3.80 1.71
CA ASP A 72 -12.57 4.02 0.30
C ASP A 72 -11.82 3.05 -0.63
N LYS A 73 -11.04 2.12 -0.04
CA LYS A 73 -10.24 1.11 -0.74
C LYS A 73 -9.35 1.72 -1.82
N ARG A 74 -8.74 2.88 -1.58
CA ARG A 74 -7.90 3.57 -2.57
C ARG A 74 -6.54 2.89 -2.66
N ARG A 75 -6.19 2.37 -3.84
CA ARG A 75 -4.84 1.80 -4.06
C ARG A 75 -3.71 2.80 -3.79
N ASN A 76 -3.92 4.09 -4.08
CA ASN A 76 -2.95 5.18 -3.85
C ASN A 76 -2.47 5.30 -2.40
N THR A 77 -3.16 4.67 -1.44
CA THR A 77 -2.67 4.51 -0.06
C THR A 77 -1.30 3.84 -0.02
N MET A 78 -1.05 2.87 -0.92
CA MET A 78 0.22 2.15 -1.00
C MET A 78 1.33 3.07 -1.49
N GLU A 79 1.08 3.84 -2.54
CA GLU A 79 2.01 4.83 -3.07
C GLU A 79 2.31 5.94 -2.05
N TYR A 80 1.30 6.45 -1.35
CA TYR A 80 1.48 7.43 -0.29
C TYR A 80 2.35 6.90 0.85
N CYS A 81 2.07 5.69 1.33
CA CYS A 81 2.89 5.03 2.35
C CYS A 81 4.34 4.83 1.88
N TYR A 82 4.55 4.38 0.64
CA TYR A 82 5.88 4.17 0.08
C TYR A 82 6.65 5.50 0.00
N LYS A 83 6.01 6.57 -0.49
CA LYS A 83 6.64 7.88 -0.65
C LYS A 83 7.00 8.53 0.68
N LEU A 84 6.19 8.33 1.73
CA LEU A 84 6.59 8.66 3.10
C LEU A 84 7.80 7.84 3.55
N TRP A 85 7.78 6.53 3.32
CA TRP A 85 8.85 5.62 3.77
C TRP A 85 10.24 5.99 3.23
N VAL A 86 10.31 6.36 1.94
CA VAL A 86 11.55 6.80 1.28
C VAL A 86 11.81 8.32 1.38
N GLY A 87 10.83 9.09 1.87
CA GLY A 87 10.85 10.55 1.95
C GLY A 87 10.97 11.09 3.37
N ASN A 88 11.74 10.42 4.24
CA ASN A 88 11.95 10.76 5.66
C ASN A 88 10.69 10.71 6.55
N GLY A 89 9.58 10.14 6.08
CA GLY A 89 8.31 10.01 6.80
C GLY A 89 8.11 8.66 7.50
N GLN A 90 9.18 7.91 7.83
CA GLN A 90 9.03 6.57 8.42
C GLN A 90 8.32 6.59 9.79
N GLU A 91 8.56 7.60 10.63
CA GLU A 91 7.84 7.75 11.90
C GLU A 91 6.35 8.02 11.70
N ILE A 92 5.98 8.79 10.68
CA ILE A 92 4.57 9.00 10.29
C ILE A 92 3.93 7.66 9.91
N VAL A 93 4.63 6.82 9.14
CA VAL A 93 4.16 5.46 8.80
C VAL A 93 3.98 4.61 10.07
N ARG A 94 4.93 4.69 11.03
CA ARG A 94 4.85 3.92 12.30
C ARG A 94 3.69 4.36 13.19
N LYS A 95 3.34 5.65 13.20
CA LYS A 95 2.30 6.21 14.07
C LYS A 95 0.88 6.04 13.53
N TYR A 96 0.68 6.25 12.22
CA TYR A 96 -0.67 6.46 11.67
C TYR A 96 -1.14 5.37 10.72
N PHE A 97 -0.24 4.51 10.23
CA PHE A 97 -0.61 3.37 9.40
C PHE A 97 -0.71 2.09 10.23
N PRO A 98 -1.59 1.15 9.85
CA PRO A 98 -1.59 -0.18 10.44
C PRO A 98 -0.23 -0.88 10.30
N LEU A 99 0.12 -1.73 11.26
CA LEU A 99 1.42 -2.41 11.35
C LEU A 99 1.85 -3.09 10.04
N ASN A 100 0.89 -3.69 9.32
CA ASN A 100 1.16 -4.42 8.09
C ASN A 100 1.77 -3.55 6.98
N PHE A 101 1.48 -2.24 6.91
CA PHE A 101 2.16 -1.32 6.00
C PHE A 101 3.66 -1.24 6.29
N ARG A 102 4.05 -1.18 7.58
CA ARG A 102 5.45 -1.21 7.99
C ARG A 102 6.12 -2.52 7.59
N LEU A 103 5.44 -3.66 7.81
CA LEU A 103 5.97 -4.98 7.43
C LEU A 103 6.27 -5.05 5.93
N ILE A 104 5.38 -4.50 5.12
CA ILE A 104 5.52 -4.44 3.65
C ILE A 104 6.70 -3.56 3.25
N MET A 105 6.73 -2.29 3.69
CA MET A 105 7.71 -1.32 3.22
C MET A 105 9.12 -1.57 3.76
N ALA A 106 9.24 -2.15 4.95
CA ALA A 106 10.53 -2.52 5.55
C ALA A 106 11.09 -3.86 5.03
N GLY A 107 10.35 -4.59 4.21
CA GLY A 107 10.77 -5.89 3.68
C GLY A 107 10.90 -6.97 4.78
N ASN A 108 10.08 -6.90 5.83
CA ASN A 108 10.05 -7.90 6.88
C ASN A 108 9.58 -9.26 6.33
N TYR A 109 9.96 -10.34 7.03
CA TYR A 109 9.35 -11.65 6.81
C TYR A 109 7.92 -11.66 7.33
N VAL A 110 7.00 -12.14 6.48
CA VAL A 110 5.56 -12.13 6.71
C VAL A 110 4.93 -13.45 6.28
N LYS A 111 3.74 -13.71 6.83
CA LYS A 111 2.77 -14.68 6.30
C LYS A 111 1.75 -13.91 5.47
N ILE A 112 1.37 -14.50 4.34
CA ILE A 112 0.28 -14.02 3.48
C ILE A 112 -0.86 -15.03 3.61
N ILE A 113 -1.95 -14.66 4.29
CA ILE A 113 -3.00 -15.59 4.70
C ILE A 113 -4.33 -15.15 4.09
N TYR A 114 -5.02 -16.05 3.40
CA TYR A 114 -6.29 -15.73 2.74
C TYR A 114 -7.43 -15.62 3.75
N ARG A 115 -8.22 -14.52 3.72
CA ARG A 115 -9.25 -14.26 4.73
C ARG A 115 -10.34 -15.32 4.77
N ASN A 116 -10.81 -15.76 3.61
CA ASN A 116 -11.97 -16.63 3.49
C ASN A 116 -11.71 -18.04 4.05
N TYR A 117 -10.54 -18.62 3.72
CA TYR A 117 -10.20 -19.99 4.11
C TYR A 117 -9.19 -20.07 5.25
N ASN A 118 -8.63 -18.95 5.69
CA ASN A 118 -7.54 -18.88 6.66
C ASN A 118 -6.41 -19.87 6.30
N LEU A 119 -5.93 -19.82 5.05
CA LEU A 119 -4.82 -20.66 4.57
C LEU A 119 -3.63 -19.79 4.19
N ALA A 120 -2.42 -20.20 4.57
CA ALA A 120 -1.21 -19.44 4.29
C ALA A 120 -0.65 -19.80 2.91
N LEU A 121 -0.21 -18.79 2.16
CA LEU A 121 0.37 -18.97 0.84
C LEU A 121 1.72 -19.71 0.92
N LYS A 122 1.95 -20.69 0.04
CA LYS A 122 3.21 -21.42 -0.14
C LYS A 122 3.48 -21.70 -1.63
N LEU A 123 4.68 -22.18 -1.93
CA LEU A 123 4.99 -22.85 -3.19
C LEU A 123 5.06 -24.37 -2.99
N GLY A 124 4.63 -25.12 -4.00
CA GLY A 124 4.73 -26.58 -4.03
C GLY A 124 6.19 -27.08 -4.08
N SER A 125 6.43 -28.32 -3.63
CA SER A 125 7.79 -28.89 -3.56
C SER A 125 8.37 -29.33 -4.90
N THR A 126 7.53 -29.54 -5.92
CA THR A 126 7.95 -29.95 -7.27
C THR A 126 8.13 -28.75 -8.19
N THR A 127 8.99 -28.90 -9.19
CA THR A 127 9.17 -27.93 -10.27
C THR A 127 8.67 -28.49 -11.60
N ASN A 128 8.18 -27.59 -12.46
CA ASN A 128 7.93 -27.90 -13.86
C ASN A 128 9.24 -27.84 -14.69
N PRO A 129 9.23 -28.16 -16.00
CA PRO A 129 10.43 -28.07 -16.85
C PRO A 129 11.05 -26.67 -16.96
N SER A 130 10.30 -25.61 -16.65
CA SER A 130 10.79 -24.23 -16.57
C SER A 130 11.41 -23.88 -15.22
N ASN A 131 11.56 -24.88 -14.33
CA ASN A 131 12.04 -24.72 -12.95
C ASN A 131 11.14 -23.82 -12.08
N GLU A 132 9.85 -23.73 -12.42
CA GLU A 132 8.85 -22.96 -11.68
C GLU A 132 7.99 -23.87 -10.80
N ARG A 133 7.50 -23.33 -9.69
CA ARG A 133 6.65 -24.03 -8.71
C ARG A 133 5.22 -23.52 -8.78
N ILE A 134 4.22 -24.35 -8.58
CA ILE A 134 2.84 -23.88 -8.44
C ILE A 134 2.62 -23.31 -7.03
N ALA A 135 1.86 -22.21 -6.93
CA ALA A 135 1.48 -21.62 -5.66
C ALA A 135 0.16 -22.20 -5.11
N TYR A 136 0.07 -22.30 -3.78
CA TYR A 136 -1.08 -22.86 -3.07
C TYR A 136 -1.34 -22.12 -1.77
N GLY A 137 -2.58 -22.19 -1.27
CA GLY A 137 -2.85 -22.02 0.15
C GLY A 137 -2.70 -23.37 0.84
N ASP A 138 -1.81 -23.46 1.84
CA ASP A 138 -1.60 -24.69 2.61
C ASP A 138 -2.80 -25.00 3.49
N GLY A 139 -3.32 -26.23 3.41
CA GLY A 139 -4.49 -26.68 4.16
C GLY A 139 -4.27 -26.76 5.69
N VAL A 140 -3.02 -26.75 6.15
CA VAL A 140 -2.66 -26.97 7.56
C VAL A 140 -1.60 -25.97 8.06
N ASP A 141 -0.49 -25.80 7.34
CA ASP A 141 0.67 -25.04 7.81
C ASP A 141 0.43 -23.52 7.78
N LYS A 142 0.86 -22.88 8.87
CA LYS A 142 0.84 -21.43 9.07
C LYS A 142 2.09 -20.91 9.79
N HIS A 143 3.11 -21.74 9.96
CA HIS A 143 4.22 -21.44 10.87
C HIS A 143 5.60 -21.80 10.31
N THR A 144 5.73 -22.82 9.46
CA THR A 144 7.05 -23.21 8.97
C THR A 144 7.57 -22.26 7.88
N GLU A 145 8.86 -22.34 7.58
CA GLU A 145 9.50 -21.52 6.53
C GLU A 145 8.84 -21.63 5.14
N LEU A 146 8.03 -22.68 4.89
CA LEU A 146 7.24 -22.84 3.67
C LEU A 146 6.32 -21.65 3.38
N VAL A 147 5.80 -21.02 4.43
CA VAL A 147 4.83 -19.91 4.35
C VAL A 147 5.45 -18.55 4.65
N SER A 148 6.79 -18.47 4.68
CA SER A 148 7.53 -17.22 4.85
C SER A 148 7.73 -16.51 3.52
N TRP A 149 7.34 -15.24 3.49
CA TRP A 149 7.49 -14.35 2.34
C TRP A 149 8.08 -13.01 2.77
N LYS A 150 8.59 -12.23 1.81
CA LYS A 150 8.87 -10.80 1.98
C LYS A 150 8.52 -10.02 0.72
N PHE A 151 8.30 -8.72 0.89
CA PHE A 151 8.01 -7.81 -0.21
C PHE A 151 9.23 -6.98 -0.57
N ILE A 152 9.44 -6.77 -1.87
CA ILE A 152 10.47 -5.88 -2.40
C ILE A 152 9.80 -4.86 -3.30
N THR A 153 9.92 -3.59 -2.96
CA THR A 153 9.25 -2.48 -3.64
C THR A 153 9.95 -2.07 -4.94
N LEU A 154 9.16 -1.68 -5.93
CA LEU A 154 9.60 -1.08 -7.19
C LEU A 154 8.75 0.16 -7.48
N TRP A 155 9.36 1.29 -7.77
CA TRP A 155 8.67 2.52 -8.14
C TRP A 155 8.77 2.78 -9.65
N GLU A 156 7.65 2.69 -10.35
CA GLU A 156 7.57 2.92 -11.80
C GLU A 156 6.23 3.56 -12.17
N ASN A 157 6.23 4.49 -13.13
CA ASN A 157 5.01 5.14 -13.64
C ASN A 157 4.12 5.73 -12.53
N ASN A 158 4.76 6.42 -11.58
CA ASN A 158 4.12 7.03 -10.41
C ASN A 158 3.33 6.04 -9.54
N ARG A 159 3.75 4.78 -9.51
CA ARG A 159 3.10 3.68 -8.80
C ARG A 159 4.12 2.82 -8.09
N VAL A 160 3.71 2.24 -6.97
CA VAL A 160 4.50 1.24 -6.25
C VAL A 160 4.00 -0.15 -6.63
N TYR A 161 4.95 -1.01 -6.99
CA TYR A 161 4.74 -2.43 -7.24
C TYR A 161 5.59 -3.25 -6.26
N PHE A 162 5.23 -4.52 -6.13
CA PHE A 162 5.85 -5.44 -5.20
C PHE A 162 6.28 -6.71 -5.93
N LYS A 163 7.55 -7.08 -5.77
CA LYS A 163 8.02 -8.44 -6.00
C LYS A 163 7.73 -9.22 -4.71
N ILE A 164 6.97 -10.32 -4.82
CA ILE A 164 6.56 -11.15 -3.67
C ILE A 164 7.50 -12.36 -3.61
N HIS A 165 8.44 -12.35 -2.67
CA HIS A 165 9.55 -13.32 -2.61
C HIS A 165 9.29 -14.39 -1.56
N ASN A 166 9.35 -15.67 -1.96
CA ASN A 166 9.29 -16.81 -1.06
C ASN A 166 10.66 -17.10 -0.45
N THR A 167 10.72 -17.16 0.87
CA THR A 167 11.98 -17.34 1.60
C THR A 167 12.60 -18.71 1.37
N LYS A 168 11.80 -19.78 1.47
CA LYS A 168 12.30 -21.17 1.40
C LYS A 168 12.91 -21.53 0.04
N TYR A 169 12.26 -21.12 -1.05
CA TYR A 169 12.68 -21.51 -2.39
C TYR A 169 13.45 -20.43 -3.15
N ASN A 170 13.61 -19.24 -2.57
CA ASN A 170 14.24 -18.09 -3.21
C ASN A 170 13.61 -17.79 -4.60
N GLN A 171 12.27 -17.78 -4.66
CA GLN A 171 11.50 -17.58 -5.88
C GLN A 171 10.45 -16.49 -5.71
N TYR A 172 10.04 -15.88 -6.80
CA TYR A 172 9.08 -14.79 -6.84
C TYR A 172 7.72 -15.25 -7.36
N LEU A 173 6.66 -14.83 -6.69
CA LEU A 173 5.29 -15.09 -7.11
C LEU A 173 5.02 -14.42 -8.47
N LYS A 174 4.42 -15.16 -9.40
CA LYS A 174 4.16 -14.68 -10.76
C LYS A 174 2.96 -15.38 -11.41
N MET A 175 2.47 -14.80 -12.48
CA MET A 175 1.68 -15.52 -13.48
C MET A 175 2.58 -15.94 -14.65
N SER A 176 2.15 -16.90 -15.47
CA SER A 176 2.95 -17.46 -16.56
C SER A 176 3.52 -16.37 -17.49
N THR A 177 4.83 -16.41 -17.76
CA THR A 177 5.50 -15.49 -18.70
C THR A 177 5.48 -15.96 -20.15
N THR A 178 5.06 -17.20 -20.40
CA THR A 178 4.97 -17.80 -21.74
C THR A 178 3.53 -17.88 -22.27
N THR A 179 2.53 -17.72 -21.40
CA THR A 179 1.12 -17.74 -21.82
C THR A 179 0.75 -16.53 -22.69
N CYS A 180 -0.31 -16.68 -23.49
CA CYS A 180 -0.83 -15.60 -24.32
C CYS A 180 -1.22 -14.37 -23.47
N ASN A 181 -1.20 -13.19 -24.07
CA ASN A 181 -1.82 -12.01 -23.47
C ASN A 181 -3.29 -11.90 -23.93
N CYS A 182 -4.11 -12.89 -23.57
CA CYS A 182 -5.48 -13.05 -24.05
C CYS A 182 -6.40 -13.63 -22.97
N ASN A 183 -7.73 -13.64 -23.18
CA ASN A 183 -8.68 -14.09 -22.16
C ASN A 183 -8.57 -15.60 -21.82
N SER A 184 -8.00 -16.40 -22.72
CA SER A 184 -7.73 -17.83 -22.51
C SER A 184 -6.34 -18.12 -21.94
N ARG A 185 -5.65 -17.10 -21.41
CA ARG A 185 -4.34 -17.25 -20.77
C ARG A 185 -4.41 -18.16 -19.55
N ASP A 186 -3.25 -18.71 -19.22
CA ASP A 186 -3.08 -19.46 -17.98
C ASP A 186 -3.27 -18.54 -16.77
N ARG A 187 -4.20 -18.93 -15.89
CA ARG A 187 -4.54 -18.22 -14.66
C ARG A 187 -3.89 -18.84 -13.44
N VAL A 188 -3.11 -19.92 -13.56
CA VAL A 188 -2.36 -20.48 -12.44
C VAL A 188 -1.27 -19.50 -12.00
N VAL A 189 -1.05 -19.44 -10.70
CA VAL A 189 0.01 -18.65 -10.07
C VAL A 189 1.19 -19.55 -9.73
N TYR A 190 2.39 -19.06 -10.00
CA TYR A 190 3.64 -19.80 -9.89
C TYR A 190 4.67 -19.04 -9.05
N GLY A 191 5.77 -19.71 -8.71
CA GLY A 191 7.03 -19.14 -8.24
C GLY A 191 8.13 -19.34 -9.29
N GLY A 192 8.82 -18.27 -9.68
CA GLY A 192 9.95 -18.29 -10.63
C GLY A 192 11.22 -17.62 -10.09
N ASN A 193 12.33 -17.72 -10.81
CA ASN A 193 13.65 -17.29 -10.30
C ASN A 193 13.93 -15.78 -10.41
N SER A 194 13.14 -15.05 -11.20
CA SER A 194 13.28 -13.61 -11.46
C SER A 194 11.96 -12.88 -11.21
N ALA A 195 12.03 -11.54 -11.18
CA ALA A 195 10.85 -10.69 -11.04
C ALA A 195 10.98 -9.38 -11.84
N ASP A 196 11.42 -9.51 -13.08
CA ASP A 196 11.70 -8.37 -13.96
C ASP A 196 10.56 -8.14 -14.96
N SER A 197 9.73 -9.15 -15.22
CA SER A 197 8.50 -9.00 -15.99
C SER A 197 7.39 -8.35 -15.17
N THR A 198 6.53 -7.57 -15.82
CA THR A 198 5.26 -7.09 -15.25
C THR A 198 4.34 -8.21 -14.77
N ARG A 199 4.51 -9.44 -15.29
CA ARG A 199 3.76 -10.64 -14.84
C ARG A 199 4.27 -11.22 -13.52
N GLU A 200 5.43 -10.77 -13.07
CA GLU A 200 6.12 -11.19 -11.84
C GLU A 200 6.05 -10.12 -10.75
N GLN A 201 5.21 -9.10 -10.96
CA GLN A 201 5.06 -7.93 -10.12
C GLN A 201 3.59 -7.73 -9.78
N TRP A 202 3.34 -7.19 -8.58
CA TRP A 202 2.01 -7.09 -8.00
C TRP A 202 1.75 -5.69 -7.48
N PHE A 203 0.48 -5.29 -7.38
CA PHE A 203 0.07 -4.08 -6.67
C PHE A 203 -1.07 -4.40 -5.70
N PHE A 204 -1.17 -3.63 -4.62
CA PHE A 204 -2.13 -3.89 -3.55
C PHE A 204 -3.21 -2.81 -3.49
N GLN A 205 -4.38 -3.21 -3.02
CA GLN A 205 -5.47 -2.32 -2.66
C GLN A 205 -5.90 -2.65 -1.23
N PRO A 206 -5.78 -1.71 -0.27
CA PRO A 206 -6.19 -1.97 1.09
C PRO A 206 -7.72 -1.98 1.20
N ALA A 207 -8.24 -2.69 2.19
CA ALA A 207 -9.64 -2.64 2.60
C ALA A 207 -9.75 -2.88 4.10
N LYS A 208 -10.63 -2.13 4.77
CA LYS A 208 -11.05 -2.45 6.12
C LYS A 208 -12.14 -3.52 6.07
N TYR A 209 -11.98 -4.59 6.84
CA TYR A 209 -13.05 -5.55 7.09
C TYR A 209 -13.00 -5.96 8.56
N GLU A 210 -14.12 -5.85 9.27
CA GLU A 210 -14.17 -5.97 10.73
C GLU A 210 -13.12 -5.04 11.38
N ASN A 211 -12.22 -5.59 12.20
CA ASN A 211 -11.15 -4.83 12.84
C ASN A 211 -9.84 -4.84 12.03
N ASP A 212 -9.78 -5.59 10.94
CA ASP A 212 -8.55 -5.85 10.20
C ASP A 212 -8.43 -4.98 8.96
N VAL A 213 -7.18 -4.65 8.61
CA VAL A 213 -6.84 -4.08 7.31
C VAL A 213 -6.24 -5.18 6.46
N LEU A 214 -6.96 -5.52 5.40
CA LEU A 214 -6.66 -6.58 4.47
C LEU A 214 -6.22 -5.98 3.13
N PHE A 215 -5.64 -6.80 2.27
CA PHE A 215 -5.20 -6.36 0.94
C PHE A 215 -5.73 -7.28 -0.15
N PHE A 216 -6.32 -6.70 -1.18
CA PHE A 216 -6.41 -7.38 -2.46
C PHE A 216 -5.05 -7.27 -3.16
N ILE A 217 -4.60 -8.37 -3.76
CA ILE A 217 -3.28 -8.48 -4.38
C ILE A 217 -3.50 -8.75 -5.86
N TYR A 218 -3.06 -7.84 -6.73
CA TYR A 218 -3.33 -7.92 -8.17
C TYR A 218 -2.05 -8.06 -8.98
N ASN A 219 -2.08 -8.88 -10.02
CA ASN A 219 -0.97 -8.98 -10.95
C ASN A 219 -0.85 -7.70 -11.80
N ARG A 220 0.35 -7.12 -11.92
CA ARG A 220 0.55 -5.86 -12.67
C ARG A 220 0.19 -5.99 -14.15
N GLN A 221 0.50 -7.11 -14.79
CA GLN A 221 0.23 -7.28 -16.23
C GLN A 221 -1.24 -7.59 -16.51
N PHE A 222 -1.83 -8.49 -15.73
CA PHE A 222 -3.14 -9.06 -16.03
C PHE A 222 -4.29 -8.46 -15.25
N ASN A 223 -3.99 -7.68 -14.21
CA ASN A 223 -4.96 -7.06 -13.31
C ASN A 223 -5.89 -8.07 -12.58
N ASP A 224 -5.55 -9.36 -12.63
CA ASP A 224 -6.25 -10.41 -11.88
C ASP A 224 -5.90 -10.34 -10.41
N ALA A 225 -6.91 -10.53 -9.56
CA ALA A 225 -6.72 -10.70 -8.13
C ALA A 225 -6.20 -12.11 -7.81
N LEU A 226 -5.22 -12.21 -6.92
CA LEU A 226 -4.75 -13.47 -6.36
C LEU A 226 -5.87 -14.11 -5.52
N GLU A 227 -6.27 -15.32 -5.87
CA GLU A 227 -7.37 -16.08 -5.27
C GLU A 227 -6.94 -17.50 -4.90
N LEU A 228 -7.57 -18.09 -3.87
CA LEU A 228 -7.52 -19.54 -3.64
C LEU A 228 -8.76 -20.23 -4.22
N GLY A 229 -8.54 -21.08 -5.22
CA GLY A 229 -9.59 -21.84 -5.89
C GLY A 229 -9.96 -23.14 -5.17
N THR A 230 -10.20 -24.19 -5.97
CA THR A 230 -10.60 -25.51 -5.47
C THR A 230 -9.50 -26.23 -4.69
N ILE A 231 -9.91 -27.11 -3.77
CA ILE A 231 -9.01 -28.05 -3.08
C ILE A 231 -8.38 -29.00 -4.11
N VAL A 232 -7.09 -29.29 -3.97
CA VAL A 232 -6.32 -30.11 -4.93
C VAL A 232 -5.70 -31.38 -4.33
N ASN A 233 -5.73 -31.56 -3.01
CA ASN A 233 -5.18 -32.75 -2.37
C ASN A 233 -5.90 -33.09 -1.05
N ALA A 234 -5.58 -34.26 -0.49
CA ALA A 234 -6.16 -34.76 0.76
C ALA A 234 -5.78 -33.90 1.99
N SER A 235 -4.69 -33.13 1.92
CA SER A 235 -4.28 -32.20 2.96
C SER A 235 -5.12 -30.91 2.98
N GLY A 236 -6.00 -30.71 1.99
CA GLY A 236 -6.86 -29.53 1.91
C GLY A 236 -6.21 -28.32 1.23
N ASP A 237 -5.05 -28.48 0.57
CA ASP A 237 -4.41 -27.38 -0.14
C ASP A 237 -5.34 -26.86 -1.25
N ARG A 238 -5.36 -25.54 -1.46
CA ARG A 238 -6.11 -24.89 -2.53
C ARG A 238 -5.17 -24.27 -3.55
N LYS A 239 -5.47 -24.43 -4.84
CA LYS A 239 -4.67 -23.81 -5.92
C LYS A 239 -4.74 -22.28 -5.84
N ALA A 240 -3.60 -21.61 -6.01
CA ALA A 240 -3.60 -20.16 -6.19
C ALA A 240 -3.77 -19.81 -7.69
N VAL A 241 -4.70 -18.92 -7.99
CA VAL A 241 -5.04 -18.50 -9.36
C VAL A 241 -5.27 -16.99 -9.44
N GLY A 242 -5.25 -16.45 -10.66
CA GLY A 242 -5.72 -15.11 -10.98
C GLY A 242 -7.20 -15.10 -11.30
N HIS A 243 -8.00 -14.51 -10.40
CA HIS A 243 -9.45 -14.37 -10.55
C HIS A 243 -9.83 -13.51 -11.76
N ASP A 244 -10.90 -13.91 -12.46
CA ASP A 244 -11.46 -13.16 -13.59
C ASP A 244 -12.63 -12.29 -13.15
N GLY A 245 -12.36 -11.03 -12.82
CA GLY A 245 -13.40 -10.07 -12.49
C GLY A 245 -13.08 -9.17 -11.30
N GLU A 246 -14.04 -8.29 -11.01
CA GLU A 246 -14.01 -7.35 -9.90
C GLU A 246 -14.10 -8.09 -8.56
N VAL A 247 -13.30 -7.68 -7.57
CA VAL A 247 -13.28 -8.31 -6.23
C VAL A 247 -13.32 -7.31 -5.08
N ALA A 248 -13.13 -6.01 -5.32
CA ALA A 248 -12.92 -5.04 -4.26
C ALA A 248 -14.17 -4.85 -3.40
N GLY A 249 -15.36 -5.20 -3.91
CA GLY A 249 -16.60 -5.29 -3.13
C GLY A 249 -16.62 -6.36 -2.04
N LEU A 250 -15.77 -7.40 -2.13
CA LEU A 250 -15.87 -8.64 -1.35
C LEU A 250 -14.56 -8.99 -0.62
N PRO A 251 -14.12 -8.18 0.35
CA PRO A 251 -12.86 -8.41 1.08
C PRO A 251 -12.88 -9.69 1.92
N ASP A 252 -14.02 -10.09 2.44
CA ASP A 252 -14.20 -11.37 3.14
C ASP A 252 -13.89 -12.58 2.26
N ILE A 253 -14.15 -12.47 0.95
CA ILE A 253 -13.94 -13.54 -0.01
C ILE A 253 -12.53 -13.51 -0.61
N TYR A 254 -12.03 -12.35 -1.05
CA TYR A 254 -10.85 -12.27 -1.93
C TYR A 254 -9.61 -11.58 -1.35
N SER A 255 -9.65 -11.10 -0.11
CA SER A 255 -8.52 -10.35 0.46
C SER A 255 -7.59 -11.21 1.33
N TRP A 256 -6.41 -10.65 1.59
CA TRP A 256 -5.31 -11.31 2.26
C TRP A 256 -4.87 -10.53 3.50
N PHE A 257 -4.66 -11.25 4.58
CA PHE A 257 -3.88 -10.77 5.71
C PHE A 257 -2.40 -10.76 5.37
N ILE A 258 -1.71 -9.73 5.86
CA ILE A 258 -0.26 -9.66 5.92
C ILE A 258 0.12 -9.52 7.38
N THR A 259 0.74 -10.55 7.94
CA THR A 259 1.09 -10.64 9.37
C THR A 259 2.56 -11.02 9.54
N PRO A 260 3.21 -10.72 10.67
CA PRO A 260 4.58 -11.16 10.92
C PRO A 260 4.72 -12.68 10.76
N PHE A 261 5.82 -13.12 10.15
CA PHE A 261 6.17 -14.53 10.07
C PHE A 261 6.56 -15.08 11.44
#